data_AF-A0A2E7UFC3-F1
#
_entry.id   AF-A0A2E7UFC3-F1
#
_cell.length_a   1.000
_cell.length_b   1.000
_cell.length_c   1.000
_cell.angle_alpha   90.00
_cell.angle_beta   90.00
_cell.angle_gamma   90.00
#
_symmetry.space_group_name_H-M   'P 1'
#
loop_
_entity.id
_entity.type
_entity.pdbx_description
1 polymer ?
#
loop_
_entity_poly.entity_id
_entity_poly.type
_entity_poly.pdbx_seq_one_letter_code
_entity_poly.pdbx_strand_id
1 'polypeptide(L)'
;MSKSTEALEVAVAEVIANKNSDGSPGSARQRANIDRAFSRILKIAAPRIRHFIRQYGLSAFHEDAEQVCAIAVHRAIEAYDPTKAKFTTFLNWQIRGELQSLRFRLMTDQRPSARKVEAVTITIHAGTTTPDGEETSLEALVEDEEALERTERAASDHLAHETCAALLDAYVEAERKAGIEQLRKRARARRPKRDMREARPDLPVSFRAHLAGPDPEELAALHERLERDRAIIERSLFSGDTREALSLDTSLTRERIRQIVRRASKQLARLVQTDPRFAMLAEQAGLERAGAPAEKPTPAPAPAGIMPAMHQPHNRAVTVSKPAERPADAPRELDVPVAALIPQQPGRLSL
;
A
#
# COMPACT_ATOMS: atom_id res chain seq x y z
N MET A 1 -11.05 21.34 58.61
CA MET A 1 -10.60 20.81 57.29
C MET A 1 -10.57 19.30 57.38
N SER A 2 -10.96 18.56 56.34
CA SER A 2 -10.82 17.09 56.36
C SER A 2 -9.36 16.72 56.13
N LYS A 3 -8.83 15.77 56.94
CA LYS A 3 -7.44 15.26 56.81
C LYS A 3 -7.10 14.84 55.38
N SER A 4 -8.07 14.31 54.65
CA SER A 4 -7.88 13.89 53.25
C SER A 4 -7.72 15.06 52.28
N THR A 5 -8.34 16.20 52.57
CA THR A 5 -8.21 17.42 51.75
C THR A 5 -6.83 18.02 51.93
N GLU A 6 -6.36 18.14 53.17
CA GLU A 6 -5.00 18.63 53.46
C GLU A 6 -3.93 17.72 52.86
N ALA A 7 -4.06 16.40 53.00
CA ALA A 7 -3.13 15.45 52.39
C ALA A 7 -3.09 15.57 50.86
N LEU A 8 -4.22 15.89 50.23
CA LEU A 8 -4.29 16.10 48.78
C LEU A 8 -3.56 17.39 48.38
N GLU A 9 -3.75 18.49 49.12
CA GLU A 9 -3.05 19.76 48.87
C GLU A 9 -1.53 19.59 49.00
N VAL A 10 -1.06 18.87 50.03
CA VAL A 10 0.38 18.58 50.22
C VAL A 10 0.93 17.80 49.02
N ALA A 11 0.25 16.73 48.60
CA ALA A 11 0.71 15.92 47.49
C ALA A 11 0.73 16.69 46.15
N VAL A 12 -0.23 17.60 45.93
CA VAL A 12 -0.26 18.47 44.74
C VAL A 12 0.86 19.51 44.78
N ALA A 13 1.10 20.13 45.93
CA ALA A 13 2.22 21.06 46.12
C ALA A 13 3.57 20.37 45.81
N GLU A 14 3.73 19.10 46.18
CA GLU A 14 4.92 18.32 45.82
C GLU A 14 5.07 18.12 44.30
N VAL A 15 3.97 17.90 43.56
CA VAL A 15 4.03 17.81 42.10
C VAL A 15 4.45 19.16 41.50
N ILE A 16 3.84 20.25 41.96
CA ILE A 16 4.15 21.61 41.47
C ILE A 16 5.61 21.97 41.76
N ALA A 17 6.13 21.64 42.93
CA ALA A 17 7.52 21.91 43.32
C ALA A 17 8.56 21.14 42.48
N ASN A 18 8.20 19.97 41.94
CA ASN A 18 9.09 19.18 41.09
C ASN A 18 8.92 19.48 39.58
N LYS A 19 7.91 20.27 39.19
CA LYS A 19 7.72 20.71 37.80
C LYS A 19 8.66 21.89 37.48
N ASN A 20 9.24 21.87 36.29
CA ASN A 20 10.00 23.01 35.78
C ASN A 20 9.02 24.10 35.30
N SER A 21 9.34 25.37 35.56
CA SER A 21 8.55 26.53 35.11
C SER A 21 8.41 26.60 33.59
N ASP A 22 9.43 26.12 32.88
CA ASP A 22 9.57 26.30 31.43
C ASP A 22 8.94 25.15 30.63
N GLY A 23 8.26 24.22 31.31
CA GLY A 23 7.67 23.02 30.70
C GLY A 23 8.68 22.00 30.17
N SER A 24 9.98 22.23 30.36
CA SER A 24 11.03 21.32 29.94
C SER A 24 11.00 20.00 30.73
N PRO A 25 11.37 18.86 30.11
CA PRO A 25 11.42 17.59 30.80
C PRO A 25 12.42 17.67 31.97
N GLY A 26 11.91 17.48 33.19
CA GLY A 26 12.72 17.48 34.40
C GLY A 26 13.72 16.32 34.46
N SER A 27 14.66 16.42 35.40
CA SER A 27 15.60 15.35 35.71
C SER A 27 14.89 14.02 36.01
N ALA A 28 15.59 12.89 35.83
CA ALA A 28 15.03 11.57 36.14
C ALA A 28 14.49 11.47 37.58
N ARG A 29 15.14 12.14 38.53
CA ARG A 29 14.70 12.20 39.93
C ARG A 29 13.42 13.01 40.11
N GLN A 30 13.31 14.18 39.46
CA GLN A 30 12.08 14.99 39.51
C GLN A 30 10.90 14.22 38.92
N ARG A 31 11.07 13.56 37.77
CA ARG A 31 10.02 12.72 37.15
C ARG A 31 9.56 11.62 38.10
N ALA A 32 10.49 10.87 38.69
CA ALA A 32 10.14 9.84 39.67
C ALA A 32 9.42 10.39 40.92
N ASN A 33 9.75 11.61 41.37
CA ASN A 33 9.05 12.28 42.48
C ASN A 33 7.63 12.68 42.08
N ILE A 34 7.45 13.22 40.86
CA ILE A 34 6.14 13.55 40.30
C ILE A 34 5.27 12.29 40.24
N ASP A 35 5.79 11.18 39.71
CA ASP A 35 5.03 9.93 39.60
C ASP A 35 4.58 9.39 40.96
N ARG A 36 5.46 9.46 41.98
CA ARG A 36 5.10 9.06 43.35
C ARG A 36 4.06 9.97 43.98
N ALA A 37 4.16 11.28 43.76
CA ALA A 37 3.18 12.25 44.23
C ALA A 37 1.83 12.05 43.52
N PHE A 38 1.84 11.85 42.20
CA PHE A 38 0.65 11.54 41.42
C PHE A 38 -0.03 10.25 41.88
N SER A 39 0.72 9.17 42.11
CA SER A 39 0.20 7.92 42.66
C SER A 39 -0.45 8.12 44.04
N ARG A 40 0.14 8.95 44.91
CA ARG A 40 -0.47 9.32 46.21
C ARG A 40 -1.77 10.09 46.03
N ILE A 41 -1.82 11.06 45.12
CA ILE A 41 -3.03 11.83 44.80
C ILE A 41 -4.15 10.87 44.36
N LEU A 42 -3.86 9.93 43.45
CA LEU A 42 -4.83 8.93 43.01
C LEU A 42 -5.34 8.07 44.16
N LYS A 43 -4.45 7.59 45.05
CA LYS A 43 -4.84 6.81 46.23
C LYS A 43 -5.76 7.58 47.17
N ILE A 44 -5.47 8.86 47.42
CA ILE A 44 -6.32 9.73 48.27
C ILE A 44 -7.66 10.02 47.59
N ALA A 45 -7.67 10.22 46.27
CA ALA A 45 -8.86 10.51 45.49
C ALA A 45 -9.74 9.27 45.21
N ALA A 46 -9.21 8.05 45.36
CA ALA A 46 -9.86 6.82 44.94
C ALA A 46 -11.30 6.61 45.48
N PRO A 47 -11.62 6.87 46.77
CA PRO A 47 -13.00 6.75 47.26
C PRO A 47 -13.97 7.68 46.51
N ARG A 48 -13.49 8.86 46.12
CA ARG A 48 -14.28 9.86 45.38
C ARG A 48 -14.45 9.48 43.93
N ILE A 49 -13.40 8.99 43.29
CA ILE A 49 -13.44 8.45 41.93
C ILE A 49 -14.48 7.32 41.86
N ARG A 50 -14.43 6.35 42.78
CA ARG A 50 -15.42 5.27 42.86
C ARG A 50 -16.86 5.76 43.07
N HIS A 51 -17.03 6.86 43.82
CA HIS A 51 -18.36 7.47 44.00
C HIS A 51 -18.88 8.08 42.70
N PHE A 52 -18.04 8.84 41.99
CA PHE A 52 -18.44 9.46 40.72
C PHE A 52 -18.67 8.42 39.62
N ILE A 53 -17.83 7.39 39.49
CA ILE A 53 -18.04 6.29 38.53
C ILE A 53 -19.45 5.68 38.69
N ARG A 54 -19.84 5.39 39.94
CA ARG A 54 -21.18 4.89 40.27
C ARG A 54 -22.27 5.90 39.94
N GLN A 55 -22.09 7.16 40.31
CA GLN A 55 -23.08 8.23 40.05
C GLN A 55 -23.34 8.44 38.55
N TYR A 56 -22.30 8.28 37.72
CA TYR A 56 -22.39 8.42 36.27
C TYR A 56 -22.87 7.14 35.56
N GLY A 57 -23.13 6.06 36.29
CA GLY A 57 -23.60 4.78 35.74
C GLY A 57 -22.52 3.98 35.01
N LEU A 58 -21.24 4.29 35.24
CA LEU A 58 -20.11 3.71 34.49
C LEU A 58 -19.50 2.49 35.20
N SER A 59 -20.24 1.84 36.10
CA SER A 59 -19.74 0.67 36.86
C SER A 59 -19.35 -0.51 35.96
N ALA A 60 -20.02 -0.70 34.83
CA ALA A 60 -19.69 -1.73 33.84
C ALA A 60 -18.42 -1.41 33.03
N PHE A 61 -18.00 -0.14 33.04
CA PHE A 61 -16.82 0.37 32.31
C PHE A 61 -15.79 0.90 33.31
N HIS A 62 -15.60 0.18 34.42
CA HIS A 62 -14.83 0.66 35.56
C HIS A 62 -13.39 1.02 35.20
N GLU A 63 -12.71 0.16 34.41
CA GLU A 63 -11.32 0.38 34.00
C GLU A 63 -11.16 1.66 33.17
N ASP A 64 -12.00 1.84 32.15
CA ASP A 64 -12.00 3.05 31.32
C ASP A 64 -12.33 4.29 32.16
N ALA A 65 -13.30 4.18 33.06
CA ALA A 65 -13.70 5.28 33.92
C ALA A 65 -12.61 5.67 34.93
N GLU A 66 -11.82 4.72 35.43
CA GLU A 66 -10.64 4.99 36.26
C GLU A 66 -9.54 5.70 35.46
N GLN A 67 -9.25 5.26 34.23
CA GLN A 67 -8.26 5.92 33.37
C GLN A 67 -8.66 7.37 33.07
N VAL A 68 -9.94 7.58 32.71
CA VAL A 68 -10.48 8.92 32.46
C VAL A 68 -10.42 9.80 33.71
N CYS A 69 -10.66 9.23 34.90
CA CYS A 69 -10.44 9.95 36.16
C CYS A 69 -8.95 10.28 36.43
N ALA A 70 -8.02 9.41 36.03
CA ALA A 70 -6.59 9.70 36.14
C ALA A 70 -6.18 10.86 35.20
N ILE A 71 -6.73 10.91 33.99
CA ILE A 71 -6.56 12.04 33.06
C ILE A 71 -7.14 13.32 33.69
N ALA A 72 -8.33 13.23 34.31
CA ALA A 72 -8.95 14.35 35.01
C ALA A 72 -8.05 14.89 36.14
N VAL A 73 -7.42 14.00 36.92
CA VAL A 73 -6.47 14.37 37.97
C VAL A 73 -5.22 15.05 37.37
N HIS A 74 -4.69 14.53 36.27
CA HIS A 74 -3.55 15.13 35.58
C HIS A 74 -3.86 16.55 35.11
N ARG A 75 -4.96 16.72 34.36
CA ARG A 75 -5.43 18.02 33.88
C ARG A 75 -5.75 18.97 35.03
N ALA A 76 -6.31 18.45 36.12
CA ALA A 76 -6.55 19.23 37.33
C ALA A 76 -5.24 19.79 37.90
N ILE A 77 -4.17 18.99 37.96
CA ILE A 77 -2.86 19.44 38.47
C ILE A 77 -2.23 20.48 37.53
N GLU A 78 -2.36 20.32 36.22
CA GLU A 78 -1.79 21.26 35.24
C GLU A 78 -2.42 22.65 35.31
N ALA A 79 -3.74 22.71 35.48
CA ALA A 79 -4.48 23.97 35.53
C ALA A 79 -4.74 24.46 36.97
N TYR A 80 -4.14 23.82 37.99
CA TYR A 80 -4.42 24.15 39.38
C TYR A 80 -3.79 25.49 39.79
N ASP A 81 -4.61 26.38 40.34
CA ASP A 81 -4.19 27.63 40.95
C ASP A 81 -4.62 27.64 42.43
N PRO A 82 -3.66 27.55 43.38
CA PRO A 82 -3.97 27.47 44.81
C PRO A 82 -4.55 28.77 45.37
N THR A 83 -4.44 29.89 44.67
CA THR A 83 -4.99 31.18 45.10
C THR A 83 -6.50 31.28 44.86
N LYS A 84 -7.02 30.53 43.88
CA LYS A 84 -8.43 30.62 43.44
C LYS A 84 -9.34 29.67 44.18
N ALA A 85 -8.91 28.43 44.40
CA ALA A 85 -9.73 27.40 45.01
C ALA A 85 -8.89 26.28 45.65
N LYS A 86 -9.53 25.50 46.52
CA LYS A 86 -8.99 24.22 46.99
C LYS A 86 -8.94 23.21 45.86
N PHE A 87 -7.89 22.41 45.80
CA PHE A 87 -7.67 21.42 44.75
C PHE A 87 -8.81 20.41 44.68
N THR A 88 -9.38 20.01 45.83
CA THR A 88 -10.53 19.10 45.87
C THR A 88 -11.73 19.62 45.09
N THR A 89 -12.02 20.92 45.19
CA THR A 89 -13.12 21.55 44.44
C THR A 89 -12.85 21.51 42.95
N PHE A 90 -11.63 21.88 42.54
CA PHE A 90 -11.24 21.89 41.13
C PHE A 90 -11.23 20.48 40.53
N LEU A 91 -10.66 19.52 41.26
CA LEU A 91 -10.63 18.11 40.87
C LEU A 91 -12.04 17.54 40.66
N ASN A 92 -13.01 17.91 41.50
CA ASN A 92 -14.39 17.45 41.35
C ASN A 92 -15.00 17.90 40.03
N TRP A 93 -14.71 19.12 39.58
CA TRP A 93 -15.18 19.62 38.28
C TRP A 93 -14.53 18.86 37.13
N GLN A 94 -13.21 18.62 37.22
CA GLN A 94 -12.49 17.87 36.18
C GLN A 94 -13.01 16.43 36.06
N ILE A 95 -13.19 15.71 37.18
CA ILE A 95 -13.72 14.34 37.16
C ILE A 95 -15.11 14.31 36.53
N ARG A 96 -16.00 15.25 36.89
CA ARG A 96 -17.34 15.33 36.32
C ARG A 96 -17.32 15.57 34.81
N GLY A 97 -16.48 16.47 34.32
CA GLY A 97 -16.37 16.77 32.89
C GLY A 97 -15.87 15.58 32.08
N GLU A 98 -14.81 14.93 32.56
CA GLU A 98 -14.20 13.78 31.88
C GLU A 98 -15.12 12.55 31.89
N LEU A 99 -15.76 12.22 33.03
CA LEU A 99 -16.73 11.13 33.09
C LEU A 99 -17.98 11.40 32.25
N GLN A 100 -18.44 12.66 32.18
CA GLN A 100 -19.55 13.02 31.29
C GLN A 100 -19.16 12.80 29.81
N SER A 101 -17.94 13.17 29.42
CA SER A 101 -17.40 12.93 28.08
C SER A 101 -17.31 11.43 27.74
N LEU A 102 -16.84 10.60 28.68
CA LEU A 102 -16.82 9.15 28.51
C LEU A 102 -18.25 8.59 28.34
N ARG A 103 -19.17 9.00 29.22
CA ARG A 103 -20.57 8.59 29.16
C ARG A 103 -21.21 8.93 27.81
N PHE A 104 -20.96 10.12 27.27
CA PHE A 104 -21.50 10.48 25.96
C PHE A 104 -20.97 9.61 24.82
N ARG A 105 -19.75 9.10 24.92
CA ARG A 105 -19.14 8.22 23.91
C ARG A 105 -19.64 6.78 24.01
N LEU A 106 -19.81 6.26 25.22
CA LEU A 106 -20.24 4.87 25.44
C LEU A 106 -21.76 4.69 25.38
N MET A 107 -22.52 5.65 25.90
CA MET A 107 -23.97 5.56 26.05
C MET A 107 -24.63 6.51 25.04
N THR A 108 -24.45 6.22 23.76
CA THR A 108 -25.02 7.01 22.65
C THR A 108 -26.55 6.98 22.65
N ASP A 109 -27.12 5.86 23.08
CA ASP A 109 -28.54 5.62 23.33
C ASP A 109 -29.15 6.54 24.40
N GLN A 110 -28.36 6.92 25.42
CA GLN A 110 -28.84 7.79 26.50
C GLN A 110 -28.88 9.28 26.12
N ARG A 111 -28.42 9.65 24.91
CA ARG A 111 -28.47 11.03 24.43
C ARG A 111 -29.92 11.46 24.19
N PRO A 112 -30.28 12.74 24.43
CA PRO A 112 -31.65 13.22 24.20
C PRO A 112 -32.16 12.95 22.78
N SER A 113 -31.28 13.05 21.77
CA SER A 113 -31.62 12.74 20.37
C SER A 113 -31.93 11.25 20.15
N ALA A 114 -31.16 10.35 20.76
CA ALA A 114 -31.38 8.91 20.67
C ALA A 114 -32.67 8.48 21.40
N ARG A 115 -32.94 9.07 22.59
CA ARG A 115 -34.20 8.89 23.30
C ARG A 115 -35.42 9.32 22.48
N LYS A 116 -35.30 10.36 21.65
CA LYS A 116 -36.39 10.86 20.80
C LYS A 116 -36.80 9.86 19.71
N VAL A 117 -35.85 9.03 19.26
CA VAL A 117 -36.08 7.99 18.24
C VAL A 117 -36.07 6.58 18.85
N GLU A 118 -36.14 6.48 20.18
CA GLU A 118 -36.08 5.20 20.91
C GLU A 118 -34.90 4.31 20.49
N ALA A 119 -33.78 4.92 20.10
CA ALA A 119 -32.59 4.19 19.68
C ALA A 119 -31.93 3.54 20.91
N VAL A 120 -31.75 2.22 20.83
CA VAL A 120 -31.13 1.39 21.87
C VAL A 120 -29.87 0.76 21.31
N THR A 121 -28.80 0.75 22.11
CA THR A 121 -27.60 -0.01 21.79
C THR A 121 -27.89 -1.50 21.97
N ILE A 122 -27.97 -2.23 20.86
CA ILE A 122 -28.13 -3.69 20.84
C ILE A 122 -26.77 -4.34 20.56
N THR A 123 -26.53 -5.50 21.18
CA THR A 123 -25.37 -6.34 20.84
C THR A 123 -25.77 -7.28 19.70
N ILE A 124 -24.89 -7.56 18.75
CA ILE A 124 -25.18 -8.47 17.62
C ILE A 124 -25.53 -9.89 18.12
N HIS A 125 -24.97 -10.28 19.25
CA HIS A 125 -25.28 -11.55 19.92
C HIS A 125 -26.51 -11.47 20.84
N ALA A 126 -27.20 -10.32 20.93
CA ALA A 126 -28.46 -10.26 21.64
C ALA A 126 -29.50 -11.06 20.86
N GLY A 127 -30.12 -12.03 21.52
CA GLY A 127 -31.25 -12.77 20.97
C GLY A 127 -32.39 -11.80 20.69
N THR A 128 -32.89 -11.81 19.46
CA THR A 128 -34.16 -11.19 19.09
C THR A 128 -35.22 -12.26 18.97
N THR A 129 -36.38 -12.01 19.56
CA THR A 129 -37.53 -12.90 19.41
C THR A 129 -38.18 -12.64 18.06
N THR A 130 -38.25 -13.66 17.21
CA THR A 130 -39.00 -13.60 15.96
C THR A 130 -40.51 -13.57 16.25
N PRO A 131 -41.37 -13.18 15.28
CA PRO A 131 -42.83 -13.18 15.47
C PRO A 131 -43.40 -14.54 15.89
N ASP A 132 -42.69 -15.63 15.58
CA ASP A 132 -43.05 -17.00 15.93
C ASP A 132 -42.60 -17.42 17.34
N GLY A 133 -41.95 -16.52 18.09
CA GLY A 133 -41.51 -16.75 19.46
C GLY A 133 -40.16 -17.45 19.58
N GLU A 134 -39.48 -17.71 18.46
CA GLU A 134 -38.14 -18.33 18.46
C GLU A 134 -37.06 -17.27 18.70
N GLU A 135 -36.09 -17.58 19.56
CA GLU A 135 -34.92 -16.73 19.79
C GLU A 135 -33.94 -16.91 18.63
N THR A 136 -33.80 -15.88 17.79
CA THR A 136 -32.81 -15.83 16.70
C THR A 136 -31.82 -14.72 17.02
N SER A 137 -30.52 -14.95 16.85
CA SER A 137 -29.52 -13.90 17.02
C SER A 137 -29.64 -12.87 15.89
N LEU A 138 -29.32 -11.59 16.16
CA LEU A 138 -29.21 -10.58 15.11
C LEU A 138 -28.15 -10.97 14.07
N GLU A 139 -27.12 -11.71 14.49
CA GLU A 139 -26.12 -12.31 13.61
C GLU A 139 -26.75 -13.17 12.52
N ALA A 140 -27.60 -14.12 12.88
CA ALA A 140 -28.28 -15.00 11.91
C ALA A 140 -29.28 -14.25 11.01
N LEU A 141 -29.81 -13.12 11.48
CA LEU A 141 -30.71 -12.28 10.67
C LEU A 141 -29.96 -11.36 9.68
N VAL A 142 -28.71 -11.01 9.99
CA VAL A 142 -27.85 -10.17 9.15
C VAL A 142 -26.96 -11.00 8.22
N GLU A 143 -26.67 -12.25 8.59
CA GLU A 143 -25.90 -13.18 7.79
C GLU A 143 -26.59 -13.42 6.44
N ASP A 144 -25.87 -13.08 5.38
CA ASP A 144 -26.28 -13.38 4.01
C ASP A 144 -25.60 -14.71 3.62
N GLU A 145 -26.40 -15.79 3.63
CA GLU A 145 -25.94 -17.14 3.35
C GLU A 145 -25.25 -17.26 1.97
N GLU A 146 -25.62 -16.42 1.00
CA GLU A 146 -25.04 -16.42 -0.34
C GLU A 146 -23.75 -15.58 -0.43
N ALA A 147 -23.39 -14.82 0.61
CA ALA A 147 -22.27 -13.89 0.55
C ALA A 147 -20.93 -14.60 0.30
N LEU A 148 -20.72 -15.76 0.94
CA LEU A 148 -19.51 -16.55 0.76
C LEU A 148 -19.42 -17.07 -0.67
N GLU A 149 -20.45 -17.75 -1.16
CA GLU A 149 -20.48 -18.31 -2.51
C GLU A 149 -20.30 -17.22 -3.57
N ARG A 150 -20.98 -16.08 -3.43
CA ARG A 150 -20.82 -14.94 -4.35
C ARG A 150 -19.41 -14.38 -4.32
N THR A 151 -18.77 -14.32 -3.15
CA THR A 151 -17.39 -13.84 -3.00
C THR A 151 -16.39 -14.81 -3.62
N GLU A 152 -16.55 -16.11 -3.37
CA GLU A 152 -15.68 -17.15 -3.94
C GLU A 152 -15.82 -17.22 -5.46
N ARG A 153 -17.05 -17.12 -5.99
CA ARG A 153 -17.31 -17.05 -7.42
C ARG A 153 -16.66 -15.82 -8.04
N ALA A 154 -16.88 -14.64 -7.45
CA ALA A 154 -16.27 -13.39 -7.96
C ALA A 154 -14.74 -13.43 -7.90
N ALA A 155 -14.16 -13.99 -6.84
CA ALA A 155 -12.72 -14.18 -6.71
C ALA A 155 -12.19 -15.16 -7.78
N SER A 156 -12.90 -16.27 -8.01
CA SER A 156 -12.55 -17.25 -9.04
C SER A 156 -12.62 -16.65 -10.44
N ASP A 157 -13.68 -15.91 -10.75
CA ASP A 157 -13.86 -15.21 -12.02
C ASP A 157 -12.75 -14.16 -12.24
N HIS A 158 -12.39 -13.41 -11.20
CA HIS A 158 -11.32 -12.43 -11.25
C HIS A 158 -9.96 -13.08 -11.52
N LEU A 159 -9.61 -14.13 -10.78
CA LEU A 159 -8.36 -14.87 -10.97
C LEU A 159 -8.29 -15.53 -12.35
N ALA A 160 -9.40 -16.07 -12.85
CA ALA A 160 -9.49 -16.61 -14.19
C ALA A 160 -9.26 -15.52 -15.25
N HIS A 161 -9.84 -14.33 -15.06
CA HIS A 161 -9.65 -13.19 -15.96
C HIS A 161 -8.19 -12.71 -15.98
N GLU A 162 -7.57 -12.53 -14.81
CA GLU A 162 -6.16 -12.13 -14.72
C GLU A 162 -5.22 -13.17 -15.35
N THR A 163 -5.49 -14.46 -15.11
CA THR A 163 -4.70 -15.55 -15.68
C THR A 163 -4.81 -15.58 -17.21
N CYS A 164 -6.02 -15.42 -17.74
CA CYS A 164 -6.27 -15.32 -19.18
C CYS A 164 -5.57 -14.10 -19.79
N ALA A 165 -5.62 -12.94 -19.14
CA ALA A 165 -4.92 -11.74 -19.60
C ALA A 165 -3.40 -11.94 -19.63
N ALA A 166 -2.82 -12.50 -18.57
CA ALA A 166 -1.40 -12.81 -18.50
C ALA A 166 -0.96 -13.81 -19.58
N LEU A 167 -1.78 -14.81 -19.86
CA LEU A 167 -1.51 -15.81 -20.91
C LEU A 167 -1.57 -15.19 -22.31
N LEU A 168 -2.54 -14.28 -22.56
CA LEU A 168 -2.64 -13.53 -23.81
C LEU A 168 -1.44 -12.60 -24.02
N ASP A 169 -0.99 -11.91 -22.98
CA ASP A 169 0.18 -11.05 -23.06
C ASP A 169 1.45 -11.87 -23.35
N ALA A 170 1.62 -13.02 -22.70
CA ALA A 170 2.72 -13.94 -23.00
C ALA A 170 2.68 -14.45 -24.46
N TYR A 171 1.49 -14.73 -24.98
CA TYR A 171 1.30 -15.12 -26.38
C TYR A 171 1.64 -13.99 -27.36
N VAL A 172 1.15 -12.78 -27.13
CA VAL A 172 1.47 -11.62 -27.96
C VAL A 172 2.96 -11.34 -27.96
N GLU A 173 3.63 -11.46 -26.82
CA GLU A 173 5.09 -11.29 -26.74
C GLU A 173 5.85 -12.40 -27.47
N ALA A 174 5.38 -13.65 -27.44
CA ALA A 174 5.96 -14.74 -28.22
C ALA A 174 5.82 -14.51 -29.73
N GLU A 175 4.64 -14.09 -30.20
CA GLU A 175 4.39 -13.76 -31.60
C GLU A 175 5.15 -12.50 -32.04
N ARG A 176 5.26 -11.48 -31.18
CA ARG A 176 6.08 -10.28 -31.44
C ARG A 176 7.54 -10.67 -31.66
N LYS A 177 8.12 -11.50 -30.78
CA LYS A 177 9.50 -11.99 -30.91
C LYS A 177 9.70 -12.79 -32.20
N ALA A 178 8.79 -13.71 -32.51
CA ALA A 178 8.84 -14.53 -33.73
C ALA A 178 8.71 -13.66 -34.99
N GLY A 179 7.79 -12.69 -35.00
CA GLY A 179 7.58 -11.75 -36.10
C GLY A 179 8.80 -10.87 -36.34
N ILE A 180 9.40 -10.31 -35.29
CA ILE A 180 10.65 -9.52 -35.38
C ILE A 180 11.79 -10.38 -35.92
N GLU A 181 11.91 -11.65 -35.50
CA GLU A 181 12.93 -12.56 -36.02
C GLU A 181 12.73 -12.86 -37.52
N GLN A 182 11.48 -13.05 -37.95
CA GLN A 182 11.15 -13.23 -39.37
C GLN A 182 11.45 -11.99 -40.20
N LEU A 183 11.11 -10.79 -39.71
CA LEU A 183 11.45 -9.54 -40.36
C LEU A 183 12.96 -9.36 -40.46
N ARG A 184 13.71 -9.70 -39.41
CA ARG A 184 15.19 -9.72 -39.43
C ARG A 184 15.74 -10.70 -40.47
N LYS A 185 15.18 -11.92 -40.56
CA LYS A 185 15.58 -12.91 -41.58
C LYS A 185 15.28 -12.42 -43.00
N ARG A 186 14.10 -11.82 -43.22
CA ARG A 186 13.69 -11.25 -44.51
C ARG A 186 14.56 -10.07 -44.91
N ALA A 187 14.88 -9.18 -43.97
CA ALA A 187 15.79 -8.06 -44.18
C ALA A 187 17.21 -8.55 -44.54
N ARG A 188 17.69 -9.62 -43.90
CA ARG A 188 18.99 -10.26 -44.23
C ARG A 188 19.00 -10.93 -45.60
N ALA A 189 17.87 -11.52 -46.03
CA ALA A 189 17.74 -12.19 -47.31
C ALA A 189 17.50 -11.22 -48.49
N ARG A 190 16.95 -10.03 -48.22
CA ARG A 190 16.71 -8.99 -49.22
C ARG A 190 18.05 -8.33 -49.57
N ARG A 191 18.65 -8.70 -50.71
CA ARG A 191 19.74 -7.91 -51.30
C ARG A 191 19.21 -6.48 -51.56
N PRO A 192 19.87 -5.42 -51.07
CA PRO A 192 19.39 -4.07 -51.27
C PRO A 192 19.40 -3.74 -52.77
N LYS A 193 18.25 -3.36 -53.34
CA LYS A 193 18.13 -2.89 -54.74
C LYS A 193 18.67 -1.46 -54.94
N ARG A 194 18.84 -0.72 -53.86
CA ARG A 194 19.41 0.63 -53.80
C ARG A 194 20.53 0.63 -52.78
N ASP A 195 21.62 1.30 -53.09
CA ASP A 195 22.74 1.43 -52.15
C ASP A 195 22.23 2.15 -50.89
N MET A 196 22.30 1.50 -49.73
CA MET A 196 21.75 2.03 -48.46
C MET A 196 22.31 3.41 -48.09
N ARG A 197 23.43 3.78 -48.71
CA ARG A 197 24.09 5.09 -48.65
C ARG A 197 23.25 6.22 -49.25
N GLU A 198 22.39 5.96 -50.24
CA GLU A 198 21.48 6.97 -50.79
C GLU A 198 20.28 7.24 -49.89
N ALA A 199 19.84 6.24 -49.11
CA ALA A 199 18.64 6.34 -48.29
C ALA A 199 18.90 6.90 -46.87
N ARG A 200 20.12 6.78 -46.35
CA ARG A 200 20.53 7.33 -45.04
C ARG A 200 21.96 7.86 -45.07
N PRO A 201 22.18 9.13 -45.46
CA PRO A 201 23.51 9.76 -45.49
C PRO A 201 24.10 10.01 -44.10
N ASP A 202 23.27 9.94 -43.05
CA ASP A 202 23.65 10.28 -41.67
C ASP A 202 24.44 9.17 -40.95
N LEU A 203 24.60 7.99 -41.59
CA LEU A 203 25.22 6.82 -40.97
C LEU A 203 26.72 6.71 -41.31
N PRO A 204 27.59 6.31 -40.35
CA PRO A 204 29.02 6.16 -40.57
C PRO A 204 29.35 5.17 -41.71
N VAL A 205 30.46 5.39 -42.42
CA VAL A 205 30.93 4.56 -43.54
C VAL A 205 31.13 3.07 -43.16
N SER A 206 31.33 2.79 -41.87
CA SER A 206 31.45 1.43 -41.30
C SER A 206 30.11 0.73 -40.99
N PHE A 207 28.97 1.43 -41.16
CA PHE A 207 27.66 0.87 -40.87
C PHE A 207 27.30 -0.21 -41.90
N ARG A 208 27.21 -1.46 -41.43
CA ARG A 208 26.89 -2.59 -42.31
C ARG A 208 25.39 -2.70 -42.46
N ALA A 209 24.90 -2.86 -43.69
CA ALA A 209 23.47 -2.97 -44.02
C ALA A 209 22.71 -4.06 -43.21
N HIS A 210 23.38 -5.12 -42.76
CA HIS A 210 22.79 -6.17 -41.92
C HIS A 210 22.60 -5.79 -40.44
N LEU A 211 23.16 -4.66 -39.99
CA LEU A 211 22.95 -4.05 -38.68
C LEU A 211 21.79 -3.05 -38.69
N ALA A 212 21.25 -2.69 -39.87
CA ALA A 212 19.96 -2.01 -39.94
C ALA A 212 18.91 -2.95 -39.34
N GLY A 213 18.26 -2.50 -38.27
CA GLY A 213 17.12 -3.20 -37.70
C GLY A 213 16.00 -3.38 -38.75
N PRO A 214 14.97 -4.18 -38.42
CA PRO A 214 13.79 -4.29 -39.27
C PRO A 214 13.18 -2.90 -39.56
N ASP A 215 12.59 -2.76 -40.74
CA ASP A 215 11.99 -1.50 -41.22
C ASP A 215 10.93 -0.99 -40.22
N PRO A 216 10.99 0.27 -39.75
CA PRO A 216 10.02 0.81 -38.80
C PRO A 216 8.56 0.70 -39.26
N GLU A 217 8.28 0.81 -40.56
CA GLU A 217 6.91 0.68 -41.10
C GLU A 217 6.41 -0.78 -41.02
N GLU A 218 7.25 -1.75 -41.36
CA GLU A 218 6.92 -3.18 -41.25
C GLU A 218 6.73 -3.62 -39.79
N LEU A 219 7.47 -3.01 -38.86
CA LEU A 219 7.30 -3.20 -37.42
C LEU A 219 5.98 -2.61 -36.90
N ALA A 220 5.61 -1.41 -37.34
CA ALA A 220 4.34 -0.79 -36.96
C ALA A 220 3.15 -1.63 -37.45
N ALA A 221 3.19 -2.09 -38.70
CA ALA A 221 2.17 -2.97 -39.27
C ALA A 221 2.07 -4.33 -38.56
N LEU A 222 3.21 -4.87 -38.07
CA LEU A 222 3.21 -6.09 -37.25
C LEU A 222 2.52 -5.85 -35.91
N HIS A 223 2.83 -4.76 -35.21
CA HIS A 223 2.20 -4.43 -33.92
C HIS A 223 0.69 -4.20 -34.06
N GLU A 224 0.27 -3.42 -35.05
CA GLU A 224 -1.14 -3.15 -35.32
C GLU A 224 -1.91 -4.44 -35.65
N ARG A 225 -1.27 -5.38 -36.35
CA ARG A 225 -1.85 -6.71 -36.58
C ARG A 225 -1.96 -7.54 -35.30
N LEU A 226 -0.94 -7.54 -34.45
CA LEU A 226 -0.95 -8.29 -33.19
C LEU A 226 -1.97 -7.73 -32.21
N GLU A 227 -2.16 -6.41 -32.16
CA GLU A 227 -3.19 -5.76 -31.36
C GLU A 227 -4.60 -6.15 -31.83
N ARG A 228 -4.82 -6.19 -33.15
CA ARG A 228 -6.09 -6.70 -33.72
C ARG A 228 -6.33 -8.17 -33.40
N ASP A 229 -5.32 -9.02 -33.60
CA ASP A 229 -5.42 -10.45 -33.28
C ASP A 229 -5.67 -10.65 -31.76
N ARG A 230 -5.04 -9.84 -30.88
CA ARG A 230 -5.26 -9.85 -29.42
C ARG A 230 -6.73 -9.57 -29.08
N ALA A 231 -7.31 -8.48 -29.61
CA ALA A 231 -8.69 -8.10 -29.33
C ALA A 231 -9.71 -9.17 -29.79
N ILE A 232 -9.45 -9.81 -30.94
CA ILE A 232 -10.28 -10.90 -31.46
C ILE A 232 -10.21 -12.13 -30.53
N ILE A 233 -9.01 -12.49 -30.06
CA ILE A 233 -8.80 -13.66 -29.21
C ILE A 233 -9.40 -13.41 -27.81
N GLU A 234 -9.14 -12.25 -27.21
CA GLU A 234 -9.66 -11.87 -25.90
C GLU A 234 -11.19 -11.99 -25.85
N ARG A 235 -11.89 -11.38 -26.80
CA ARG A 235 -13.36 -11.45 -26.87
C ARG A 235 -13.87 -12.87 -27.17
N SER A 236 -13.16 -13.63 -28.00
CA SER A 236 -13.54 -15.02 -28.29
C SER A 236 -13.33 -15.97 -27.10
N LEU A 237 -12.36 -15.71 -26.22
CA LEU A 237 -12.10 -16.53 -25.03
C LEU A 237 -13.11 -16.26 -23.93
N PHE A 238 -13.54 -15.01 -23.75
CA PHE A 238 -14.47 -14.63 -22.67
C PHE A 238 -15.95 -14.76 -23.06
N SER A 239 -16.36 -14.43 -24.29
CA SER A 239 -17.77 -14.51 -24.69
C SER A 239 -18.19 -15.90 -25.17
N GLY A 240 -17.25 -16.78 -25.52
CA GLY A 240 -17.53 -18.09 -26.15
C GLY A 240 -18.18 -18.01 -27.54
N ASP A 241 -18.57 -16.83 -27.99
CA ASP A 241 -19.41 -16.63 -29.17
C ASP A 241 -18.67 -15.87 -30.28
N THR A 242 -18.29 -16.61 -31.34
CA THR A 242 -17.62 -16.06 -32.55
C THR A 242 -18.41 -14.96 -33.27
N ARG A 243 -19.69 -14.80 -32.93
CA ARG A 243 -20.59 -13.78 -33.48
C ARG A 243 -20.28 -12.37 -32.96
N GLU A 244 -19.81 -12.24 -31.73
CA GLU A 244 -19.45 -10.93 -31.17
C GLU A 244 -18.09 -10.45 -31.66
N ALA A 245 -17.14 -11.34 -31.93
CA ALA A 245 -15.85 -10.99 -32.53
C ALA A 245 -16.00 -10.42 -33.96
N LEU A 246 -17.05 -10.82 -34.69
CA LEU A 246 -17.41 -10.27 -36.00
C LEU A 246 -17.91 -8.82 -35.96
N SER A 247 -18.32 -8.31 -34.78
CA SER A 247 -18.82 -6.93 -34.63
C SER A 247 -17.70 -5.88 -34.63
N LEU A 248 -16.46 -6.28 -34.37
CA LEU A 248 -15.31 -5.37 -34.30
C LEU A 248 -14.69 -5.10 -35.68
N ASP A 249 -14.86 -6.01 -36.63
CA ASP A 249 -14.18 -5.90 -37.92
C ASP A 249 -15.02 -6.51 -39.05
N THR A 250 -15.76 -5.64 -39.75
CA THR A 250 -16.65 -6.03 -40.87
C THR A 250 -15.88 -6.60 -42.08
N SER A 251 -14.55 -6.50 -42.05
CA SER A 251 -13.63 -6.90 -43.13
C SER A 251 -13.21 -8.38 -43.07
N LEU A 252 -13.37 -9.04 -41.93
CA LEU A 252 -12.91 -10.41 -41.72
C LEU A 252 -14.06 -11.41 -41.78
N THR A 253 -13.89 -12.48 -42.55
CA THR A 253 -14.86 -13.57 -42.60
C THR A 253 -14.86 -14.36 -41.29
N ARG A 254 -16.02 -14.91 -40.91
CA ARG A 254 -16.16 -15.79 -39.72
C ARG A 254 -15.16 -16.93 -39.71
N GLU A 255 -14.85 -17.46 -40.90
CA GLU A 255 -13.85 -18.51 -41.06
C GLU A 255 -12.44 -18.03 -40.72
N ARG A 256 -12.08 -16.80 -41.11
CA ARG A 256 -10.78 -16.24 -40.79
C ARG A 256 -10.60 -16.04 -39.29
N ILE A 257 -11.64 -15.56 -38.59
CA ILE A 257 -11.64 -15.44 -37.12
C ILE A 257 -11.45 -16.81 -36.47
N ARG A 258 -12.19 -17.84 -36.90
CA ARG A 258 -12.00 -19.22 -36.40
C ARG A 258 -10.58 -19.72 -36.57
N GLN A 259 -9.94 -19.42 -37.71
CA GLN A 259 -8.55 -19.83 -37.96
C GLN A 259 -7.55 -19.11 -37.05
N ILE A 260 -7.74 -17.82 -36.80
CA ILE A 260 -6.92 -17.03 -35.87
C ILE A 260 -7.05 -17.61 -34.46
N VAL A 261 -8.28 -17.79 -33.97
CA VAL A 261 -8.56 -18.36 -32.65
C VAL A 261 -7.97 -19.77 -32.53
N ARG A 262 -8.21 -20.66 -33.50
CA ARG A 262 -7.66 -22.03 -33.48
C ARG A 262 -6.14 -22.07 -33.44
N ARG A 263 -5.48 -21.16 -34.18
CA ARG A 263 -4.01 -21.04 -34.15
C ARG A 263 -3.54 -20.54 -32.79
N ALA A 264 -4.18 -19.50 -32.26
CA ALA A 264 -3.87 -18.94 -30.95
C ALA A 264 -4.06 -19.98 -29.85
N SER A 265 -5.18 -20.70 -29.81
CA SER A 265 -5.43 -21.77 -28.82
C SER A 265 -4.32 -22.83 -28.80
N LYS A 266 -3.80 -23.22 -29.99
CA LYS A 266 -2.69 -24.18 -30.06
C LYS A 266 -1.38 -23.63 -29.47
N GLN A 267 -1.10 -22.34 -29.70
CA GLN A 267 0.09 -21.70 -29.16
C GLN A 267 -0.05 -21.39 -27.66
N LEU A 268 -1.23 -20.95 -27.21
CA LEU A 268 -1.55 -20.76 -25.80
C LEU A 268 -1.39 -22.08 -25.03
N ALA A 269 -1.94 -23.19 -25.54
CA ALA A 269 -1.75 -24.52 -24.94
C ALA A 269 -0.28 -24.92 -24.85
N ARG A 270 0.53 -24.59 -25.86
CA ARG A 270 1.98 -24.82 -25.83
C ARG A 270 2.65 -23.94 -24.77
N LEU A 271 2.29 -22.67 -24.65
CA LEU A 271 2.84 -21.75 -23.66
C LEU A 271 2.55 -22.23 -22.24
N VAL A 272 1.32 -22.69 -21.99
CA VAL A 272 0.93 -23.31 -20.71
C VAL A 272 1.84 -24.48 -20.33
N GLN A 273 2.23 -25.32 -21.30
CA GLN A 273 3.12 -26.46 -21.05
C GLN A 273 4.59 -26.06 -20.83
N THR A 274 5.03 -24.93 -21.40
CA THR A 274 6.45 -24.55 -21.43
C THR A 274 6.84 -23.49 -20.41
N ASP A 275 5.94 -22.58 -20.05
CA ASP A 275 6.25 -21.46 -19.16
C ASP A 275 5.94 -21.84 -17.70
N PRO A 276 6.92 -21.76 -16.78
CA PRO A 276 6.71 -22.10 -15.37
C PRO A 276 5.65 -21.24 -14.67
N ARG A 277 5.30 -20.06 -15.21
CA ARG A 277 4.26 -19.19 -14.63
C ARG A 277 2.86 -19.81 -14.70
N PHE A 278 2.59 -20.64 -15.70
CA PHE A 278 1.30 -21.31 -15.90
C PHE A 278 1.31 -22.77 -15.43
N ALA A 279 2.31 -23.12 -14.62
CA ALA A 279 2.53 -24.43 -13.99
C ALA A 279 1.27 -25.07 -13.40
N MET A 280 0.56 -24.31 -12.57
CA MET A 280 -0.66 -24.76 -11.87
C MET A 280 -1.81 -25.00 -12.84
N LEU A 281 -1.91 -24.17 -13.89
CA LEU A 281 -2.94 -24.29 -14.92
C LEU A 281 -2.70 -25.51 -15.81
N ALA A 282 -1.44 -25.84 -16.12
CA ALA A 282 -1.09 -27.06 -16.83
C ALA A 282 -1.48 -28.33 -16.05
N GLU A 283 -1.22 -28.32 -14.73
CA GLU A 283 -1.55 -29.42 -13.82
C GLU A 283 -3.06 -29.62 -13.70
N GLN A 284 -3.82 -28.54 -13.49
CA GLN A 284 -5.29 -28.57 -13.44
C GLN A 284 -5.92 -29.03 -14.77
N ALA A 285 -5.33 -28.67 -15.91
CA ALA A 285 -5.81 -29.07 -17.23
C ALA A 285 -5.40 -30.50 -17.63
N GLY A 286 -4.66 -31.24 -16.77
CA GLY A 286 -4.16 -32.58 -17.09
C GLY A 286 -3.15 -32.59 -18.25
N LEU A 287 -2.50 -31.45 -18.53
CA LEU A 287 -1.50 -31.34 -19.58
C LEU A 287 -0.13 -31.68 -18.98
N GLU A 288 0.41 -32.85 -19.33
CA GLU A 288 1.78 -33.17 -18.95
C GLU A 288 2.75 -32.11 -19.50
N ARG A 289 3.59 -31.56 -18.63
CA ARG A 289 4.63 -30.62 -19.07
C ARG A 289 5.53 -31.35 -20.05
N ALA A 290 5.74 -30.75 -21.22
CA ALA A 290 6.82 -31.18 -22.09
C ALA A 290 8.11 -30.99 -21.29
N GLY A 291 8.73 -32.11 -20.89
CA GLY A 291 9.92 -32.12 -20.05
C GLY A 291 10.94 -31.11 -20.57
N ALA A 292 11.41 -30.24 -19.68
CA ALA A 292 12.57 -29.41 -19.95
C ALA A 292 13.70 -30.30 -20.51
N PRO A 293 14.53 -29.82 -21.45
CA PRO A 293 15.69 -30.60 -21.89
C PRO A 293 16.49 -31.00 -20.65
N ALA A 294 16.71 -32.31 -20.49
CA ALA A 294 17.38 -32.89 -19.35
C ALA A 294 18.64 -32.08 -19.01
N GLU A 295 18.63 -31.45 -17.84
CA GLU A 295 19.83 -30.87 -17.26
C GLU A 295 20.86 -32.01 -17.14
N LYS A 296 22.02 -31.85 -17.77
CA LYS A 296 23.10 -32.84 -17.70
C LYS A 296 23.38 -33.16 -16.22
N PRO A 297 23.51 -34.43 -15.83
CA PRO A 297 23.71 -34.79 -14.43
C PRO A 297 24.98 -34.10 -13.92
N THR A 298 24.81 -33.25 -12.91
CA THR A 298 25.88 -32.62 -12.16
C THR A 298 26.71 -33.72 -11.51
N PRO A 299 28.05 -33.73 -11.63
CA PRO A 299 28.87 -34.74 -10.97
C PRO A 299 28.71 -34.61 -9.45
N ALA A 300 28.71 -35.76 -8.77
CA ALA A 300 28.46 -35.88 -7.33
C ALA A 300 29.33 -34.92 -6.49
N PRO A 301 28.78 -34.34 -5.39
CA PRO A 301 29.54 -33.43 -4.55
C PRO A 301 30.67 -34.17 -3.84
N ALA A 302 31.89 -33.63 -3.93
CA ALA A 302 33.05 -34.11 -3.20
C ALA A 302 32.82 -33.99 -1.67
N PRO A 303 33.40 -34.89 -0.85
CA PRO A 303 33.19 -34.90 0.59
C PRO A 303 33.60 -33.57 1.22
N ALA A 304 32.74 -33.03 2.08
CA ALA A 304 32.90 -31.74 2.73
C ALA A 304 34.20 -31.70 3.55
N GLY A 305 35.17 -30.93 3.08
CA GLY A 305 36.34 -30.55 3.88
C GLY A 305 35.91 -29.64 5.03
N ILE A 306 36.53 -29.83 6.20
CA ILE A 306 36.23 -29.14 7.47
C ILE A 306 36.47 -27.61 7.40
N MET A 307 37.02 -27.10 6.30
CA MET A 307 37.22 -25.66 6.09
C MET A 307 36.20 -25.10 5.09
N PRO A 308 35.53 -23.98 5.39
CA PRO A 308 34.60 -23.33 4.47
C PRO A 308 35.33 -22.91 3.19
N ALA A 309 34.71 -23.16 2.04
CA ALA A 309 35.36 -22.94 0.75
C ALA A 309 35.52 -21.43 0.47
N MET A 310 36.72 -21.02 0.02
CA MET A 310 37.10 -19.62 -0.16
C MET A 310 36.26 -18.84 -1.20
N HIS A 311 35.47 -19.52 -2.03
CA HIS A 311 34.64 -18.90 -3.06
C HIS A 311 33.22 -18.54 -2.57
N GLN A 312 32.88 -18.90 -1.33
CA GLN A 312 31.59 -18.53 -0.75
C GLN A 312 31.52 -17.01 -0.53
N PRO A 313 30.34 -16.39 -0.75
CA PRO A 313 30.21 -14.94 -0.84
C PRO A 313 30.62 -14.18 0.43
N HIS A 314 30.61 -14.84 1.60
CA HIS A 314 31.05 -14.26 2.87
C HIS A 314 32.58 -14.24 3.06
N ASN A 315 33.35 -14.94 2.22
CA ASN A 315 34.82 -14.98 2.25
C ASN A 315 35.47 -14.05 1.21
N ARG A 316 34.68 -13.28 0.45
CA ARG A 316 35.21 -12.26 -0.46
C ARG A 316 35.79 -11.10 0.37
N ALA A 317 37.12 -11.04 0.44
CA ALA A 317 37.84 -9.90 1.00
C ALA A 317 37.43 -8.60 0.29
N VAL A 318 36.80 -7.70 1.03
CA VAL A 318 36.46 -6.35 0.59
C VAL A 318 37.76 -5.54 0.52
N THR A 319 38.20 -5.24 -0.69
CA THR A 319 39.28 -4.26 -0.92
C THR A 319 38.69 -2.87 -0.80
N VAL A 320 38.85 -2.24 0.36
CA VAL A 320 38.51 -0.82 0.57
C VAL A 320 39.61 0.03 -0.08
N SER A 321 39.32 0.67 -1.21
CA SER A 321 40.18 1.72 -1.75
C SER A 321 39.92 3.04 -1.01
N LYS A 322 40.99 3.77 -0.69
CA LYS A 322 40.90 5.13 -0.12
C LYS A 322 40.12 6.05 -1.08
N PRO A 323 39.20 6.90 -0.59
CA PRO A 323 38.55 7.90 -1.43
C PRO A 323 39.59 8.91 -1.93
N ALA A 324 39.52 9.25 -3.21
CA ALA A 324 40.41 10.21 -3.86
C ALA A 324 40.35 11.57 -3.17
N GLU A 325 41.52 12.14 -2.85
CA GLU A 325 41.66 13.51 -2.37
C GLU A 325 41.09 14.48 -3.42
N ARG A 326 40.21 15.36 -2.95
CA ARG A 326 39.59 16.43 -3.73
C ARG A 326 40.71 17.43 -4.12
N PRO A 327 40.89 17.77 -5.40
CA PRO A 327 41.90 18.76 -5.78
C PRO A 327 41.56 20.12 -5.16
N ALA A 328 42.59 20.76 -4.62
CA ALA A 328 42.53 22.04 -3.92
C ALA A 328 41.96 23.16 -4.79
N ASP A 329 41.27 24.08 -4.11
CA ASP A 329 40.56 25.24 -4.66
C ASP A 329 41.40 26.06 -5.66
N ALA A 330 40.86 26.25 -6.86
CA ALA A 330 41.16 27.41 -7.69
C ALA A 330 40.20 28.55 -7.27
N PRO A 331 40.65 29.81 -7.18
CA PRO A 331 39.84 30.89 -6.65
C PRO A 331 38.63 31.18 -7.55
N ARG A 332 37.44 31.15 -6.95
CA ARG A 332 36.18 31.58 -7.54
C ARG A 332 36.21 33.10 -7.78
N GLU A 333 36.21 33.52 -9.05
CA GLU A 333 35.78 34.87 -9.41
C GLU A 333 34.28 35.00 -9.10
N LEU A 334 33.95 36.03 -8.33
CA LEU A 334 32.59 36.39 -7.91
C LEU A 334 31.90 37.13 -9.06
N ASP A 335 31.06 36.43 -9.83
CA ASP A 335 30.10 37.08 -10.73
C ASP A 335 28.88 37.56 -9.93
N VAL A 336 28.87 38.85 -9.64
CA VAL A 336 27.71 39.58 -9.12
C VAL A 336 26.80 39.95 -10.31
N PRO A 337 25.48 39.69 -10.25
CA PRO A 337 24.59 40.02 -11.36
C PRO A 337 24.29 41.52 -11.38
N VAL A 338 24.83 42.25 -12.36
CA VAL A 338 24.46 43.64 -12.65
C VAL A 338 23.25 43.65 -13.58
N ALA A 339 22.11 44.03 -13.01
CA ALA A 339 20.90 44.37 -13.75
C ALA A 339 21.09 45.69 -14.53
N ALA A 340 20.75 45.64 -15.82
CA ALA A 340 20.20 46.72 -16.64
C ALA A 340 20.88 48.11 -16.57
N LEU A 341 21.90 48.31 -17.39
CA LEU A 341 22.29 49.64 -17.88
C LEU A 341 21.69 49.87 -19.27
N ILE A 342 20.67 50.72 -19.29
CA ILE A 342 20.05 51.33 -20.48
C ILE A 342 21.10 52.21 -21.18
N PRO A 343 21.36 52.05 -22.49
CA PRO A 343 22.15 53.02 -23.23
C PRO A 343 21.25 54.18 -23.65
N GLN A 344 21.41 55.33 -23.00
CA GLN A 344 21.00 56.60 -23.58
C GLN A 344 21.98 56.97 -24.70
N GLN A 345 21.45 57.31 -25.87
CA GLN A 345 22.14 58.15 -26.84
C GLN A 345 21.27 59.36 -27.22
N PRO A 346 21.90 60.46 -27.64
CA PRO A 346 21.38 61.81 -27.46
C PRO A 346 20.73 62.40 -28.72
N GLY A 347 19.69 63.21 -28.50
CA GLY A 347 19.44 64.47 -29.21
C GLY A 347 19.03 64.46 -30.69
N ARG A 348 17.78 64.87 -30.95
CA ARG A 348 17.39 66.02 -31.81
C ARG A 348 15.86 66.08 -31.91
N LEU A 349 15.24 67.15 -31.39
CA LEU A 349 14.64 68.26 -32.15
C LEU A 349 13.57 67.80 -33.16
N SER A 350 12.31 68.18 -32.95
CA SER A 350 11.64 69.28 -33.70
C SER A 350 10.12 69.26 -33.46
N LEU A 351 9.62 70.44 -33.06
CA LEU A 351 8.28 71.03 -33.26
C LEU A 351 7.07 70.39 -32.56
#